data_AF-A0A522Q806-F1
#
_entry.id   AF-A0A522Q806-F1
#
_cell.length_a   1.000
_cell.length_b   1.000
_cell.length_c   1.000
_cell.angle_alpha   90.00
_cell.angle_beta   90.00
_cell.angle_gamma   90.00
#
_symmetry.space_group_name_H-M   'P 1'
#
loop_
_entity.id
_entity.type
_entity.pdbx_description
1 polymer ?
#
loop_
_entity_poly.entity_id
_entity_poly.type
_entity_poly.pdbx_seq_one_letter_code
_entity_poly.pdbx_strand_id
1 'polypeptide(L)'
;MTRRYVVPEDFPRAPAPGVVPGAQPKLLVREINGRYHDRLTNEELWARYDACEDLARQLAEYASQKMSACGLSLDDALGRVEKGLKRKLGAGRWDFSPAEIAWVTKRTRELLSAATSDGGHRGC
;
A
#
# COMPACT_ATOMS: atom_id res chain seq x y z
N MET A 1 -6.10 -26.43 5.45
CA MET A 1 -5.71 -25.33 6.35
C MET A 1 -6.15 -24.01 5.72
N THR A 2 -7.34 -23.52 6.04
CA THR A 2 -7.82 -22.22 5.55
C THR A 2 -7.07 -21.11 6.29
N ARG A 3 -5.99 -20.60 5.68
CA ARG A 3 -5.30 -19.41 6.15
C ARG A 3 -6.35 -18.30 6.21
N ARG A 4 -6.70 -17.82 7.41
CA ARG A 4 -7.67 -16.72 7.56
C ARG A 4 -7.00 -15.46 7.03
N TYR A 5 -7.30 -15.15 5.78
CA TYR A 5 -6.94 -13.91 5.12
C TYR A 5 -7.79 -12.78 5.71
N VAL A 6 -7.35 -12.18 6.81
CA VAL A 6 -8.04 -11.05 7.45
C VAL A 6 -7.53 -9.77 6.83
N VAL A 7 -8.28 -9.23 5.86
CA VAL A 7 -8.02 -7.90 5.29
C VAL A 7 -8.83 -6.88 6.09
N PRO A 8 -8.19 -5.83 6.65
CA PRO A 8 -8.88 -4.77 7.37
C PRO A 8 -9.97 -4.10 6.52
N GLU A 9 -11.05 -3.64 7.16
CA GLU A 9 -12.14 -2.94 6.47
C GLU A 9 -11.73 -1.56 5.94
N ASP A 10 -10.67 -0.98 6.50
CA ASP A 10 -10.06 0.28 6.09
C ASP A 10 -9.29 0.15 4.76
N PHE A 11 -8.98 -1.07 4.30
CA PHE A 11 -8.27 -1.28 3.04
C PHE A 11 -9.21 -1.06 1.85
N PRO A 12 -8.82 -0.29 0.82
CA PRO A 12 -9.66 -0.04 -0.33
C PRO A 12 -9.95 -1.33 -1.10
N ARG A 13 -11.21 -1.77 -1.06
CA ARG A 13 -11.71 -2.95 -1.78
C ARG A 13 -12.20 -2.65 -3.20
N ALA A 14 -12.26 -1.37 -3.56
CA ALA A 14 -12.74 -0.94 -4.87
C ALA A 14 -11.66 -1.17 -5.95
N PRO A 15 -11.98 -1.78 -7.10
CA PRO A 15 -11.06 -1.81 -8.22
C PRO A 15 -10.79 -0.37 -8.67
N ALA A 16 -9.53 0.01 -8.84
CA ALA A 16 -9.24 1.20 -9.64
C ALA A 16 -9.96 1.03 -10.99
N PRO A 17 -10.73 2.01 -11.46
CA PRO A 17 -11.13 2.04 -12.86
C PRO A 17 -9.83 2.19 -13.66
N GLY A 18 -9.27 1.07 -14.09
CA GLY A 18 -8.16 1.00 -15.02
C GLY A 18 -8.62 1.53 -16.36
N VAL A 19 -8.52 2.85 -16.54
CA VAL A 19 -8.60 3.48 -17.85
C VAL A 19 -7.28 3.18 -18.55
N VAL A 20 -7.29 2.17 -19.42
CA VAL A 20 -6.30 2.01 -20.48
C VAL A 20 -6.82 2.75 -21.73
N PRO A 21 -6.32 3.95 -22.08
CA PRO A 21 -6.65 4.56 -23.36
C PRO A 21 -5.79 3.89 -24.43
N GLY A 22 -6.39 3.00 -25.23
CA GLY A 22 -5.80 2.55 -26.51
C GLY A 22 -5.73 1.04 -26.76
N ALA A 23 -6.06 0.20 -25.79
CA ALA A 23 -6.41 -1.19 -26.07
C ALA A 23 -7.92 -1.29 -25.91
N GLN A 24 -8.62 -1.96 -26.83
CA GLN A 24 -10.02 -2.33 -26.62
C GLN A 24 -10.20 -2.79 -25.16
N PRO A 25 -11.25 -2.35 -24.44
CA PRO A 25 -11.48 -2.78 -23.08
C PRO A 25 -11.88 -4.24 -23.14
N LYS A 26 -10.88 -5.10 -23.32
CA LYS A 26 -10.99 -6.52 -23.07
C LYS A 26 -10.98 -6.57 -21.57
N LEU A 27 -12.18 -6.30 -21.01
CA LEU A 27 -12.60 -6.68 -19.68
C LEU A 27 -11.72 -7.84 -19.28
N LEU A 28 -10.81 -7.59 -18.33
CA LEU A 28 -9.93 -8.60 -17.77
C LEU A 28 -10.78 -9.52 -16.88
N VAL A 29 -11.90 -10.00 -17.42
CA VAL A 29 -12.69 -11.10 -16.91
C VAL A 29 -11.88 -12.32 -17.29
N ARG A 30 -11.07 -12.76 -16.35
CA ARG A 30 -10.56 -14.12 -16.41
C ARG A 30 -11.74 -15.01 -16.04
N GLU A 31 -12.33 -15.64 -17.06
CA GLU A 31 -13.40 -16.59 -16.86
C GLU A 31 -12.84 -17.79 -16.07
N ILE A 32 -13.27 -17.93 -14.82
CA ILE A 32 -13.13 -19.17 -14.06
C ILE A 32 -14.55 -19.72 -13.92
N ASN A 33 -14.84 -20.81 -14.64
CA ASN A 33 -16.13 -21.52 -14.60
C ASN A 33 -17.37 -20.67 -14.99
N GLY A 34 -17.32 -19.90 -16.08
CA GLY A 34 -18.52 -19.25 -16.65
C GLY A 34 -19.21 -18.20 -15.77
N ARG A 35 -18.57 -17.71 -14.70
CA ARG A 35 -19.12 -16.64 -13.85
C ARG A 35 -18.21 -15.41 -13.87
N TYR A 36 -18.75 -14.33 -14.40
CA TYR A 36 -18.18 -12.99 -14.33
C TYR A 36 -18.28 -12.52 -12.88
N HIS A 37 -17.16 -12.46 -12.16
CA HIS A 37 -17.13 -11.92 -10.79
C HIS A 37 -16.76 -10.44 -10.84
N ASP A 38 -17.69 -9.57 -10.44
CA ASP A 38 -17.53 -8.12 -10.31
C ASP A 38 -16.75 -7.67 -9.06
N ARG A 39 -16.39 -8.64 -8.18
CA ARG A 39 -15.63 -8.43 -6.95
C ARG A 39 -14.31 -9.19 -6.99
N LEU A 40 -13.22 -8.53 -6.59
CA LEU A 40 -11.96 -9.21 -6.24
C LEU A 40 -12.28 -10.36 -5.28
N THR A 41 -11.76 -11.55 -5.56
CA THR A 41 -11.84 -12.67 -4.62
C THR A 41 -11.10 -12.32 -3.32
N ASN A 42 -11.46 -12.95 -2.19
CA ASN A 42 -10.76 -12.72 -0.91
C ASN A 42 -9.25 -12.98 -1.01
N GLU A 43 -8.81 -13.90 -1.88
CA GLU A 43 -7.40 -14.21 -2.11
C GLU A 43 -6.69 -13.09 -2.88
N GLU A 44 -7.32 -12.53 -3.92
CA GLU A 44 -6.77 -11.38 -4.65
C GLU A 44 -6.72 -10.12 -3.78
N LEU A 45 -7.76 -9.89 -2.98
CA LEU A 45 -7.79 -8.78 -2.03
C LEU A 45 -6.69 -8.94 -0.99
N TRP A 46 -6.46 -10.17 -0.50
CA TRP A 46 -5.39 -10.44 0.44
C TRP A 46 -4.00 -10.28 -0.20
N ALA A 47 -3.79 -10.72 -1.43
CA ALA A 47 -2.52 -10.52 -2.13
C ALA A 47 -2.22 -9.01 -2.35
N ARG A 48 -3.25 -8.22 -2.68
CA ARG A 48 -3.13 -6.75 -2.78
C ARG A 48 -2.82 -6.12 -1.44
N TYR A 49 -3.52 -6.55 -0.39
CA TYR A 49 -3.25 -6.11 0.98
C TYR A 49 -1.82 -6.45 1.40
N ASP A 50 -1.37 -7.69 1.24
CA ASP A 50 -0.03 -8.16 1.60
C ASP A 50 1.06 -7.35 0.88
N ALA A 51 0.89 -7.09 -0.42
CA ALA A 51 1.80 -6.24 -1.19
C ALA A 51 1.83 -4.78 -0.69
N CYS A 52 0.66 -4.21 -0.35
CA CYS A 52 0.59 -2.85 0.20
C CYS A 52 1.19 -2.77 1.61
N GLU A 53 0.99 -3.80 2.41
CA GLU A 53 1.46 -3.93 3.79
C GLU A 53 2.99 -4.04 3.81
N ASP A 54 3.55 -4.92 2.99
CA ASP A 54 4.98 -5.05 2.77
C ASP A 54 5.61 -3.74 2.25
N LEU A 55 4.98 -3.09 1.27
CA LEU A 55 5.42 -1.78 0.79
C LEU A 55 5.43 -0.73 1.91
N ALA A 56 4.39 -0.68 2.74
CA ALA A 56 4.32 0.25 3.86
C ALA A 56 5.43 0.00 4.89
N ARG A 57 5.76 -1.28 5.17
CA ARG A 57 6.91 -1.64 6.03
C ARG A 57 8.23 -1.16 5.43
N GLN A 58 8.51 -1.48 4.17
CA GLN A 58 9.74 -1.05 3.50
C GLN A 58 9.90 0.47 3.49
N LEU A 59 8.81 1.21 3.25
CA LEU A 59 8.81 2.67 3.28
C LEU A 59 9.04 3.22 4.69
N ALA A 60 8.47 2.58 5.72
CA ALA A 60 8.68 2.96 7.11
C ALA A 60 10.13 2.71 7.54
N GLU A 61 10.73 1.58 7.17
CA GLU A 61 12.14 1.29 7.43
C GLU A 61 13.06 2.29 6.73
N TYR A 62 12.81 2.57 5.45
CA TYR A 62 13.56 3.57 4.68
C TYR A 62 13.44 4.97 5.30
N ALA A 63 12.24 5.39 5.67
CA ALA A 63 11.99 6.68 6.31
C ALA A 63 12.66 6.77 7.68
N SER A 64 12.52 5.74 8.52
CA SER A 64 13.17 5.66 9.83
C SER A 64 14.69 5.75 9.71
N GLN A 65 15.29 4.97 8.79
CA GLN A 65 16.73 5.04 8.52
C GLN A 65 17.15 6.44 8.08
N LYS A 66 16.33 7.12 7.26
CA LYS A 66 16.62 8.49 6.82
C LYS A 66 16.49 9.50 7.96
N MET A 67 15.54 9.33 8.86
CA MET A 67 15.39 10.14 10.07
C MET A 67 16.62 9.97 10.97
N SER A 68 17.08 8.74 11.21
CA SER A 68 18.27 8.47 12.04
C SER A 68 19.57 8.95 11.37
N ALA A 69 19.72 8.78 10.06
CA ALA A 69 20.95 9.14 9.35
C ALA A 69 21.08 10.64 9.05
N CYS A 70 19.97 11.35 8.85
CA CYS A 70 19.97 12.76 8.43
C CYS A 70 19.31 13.71 9.45
N GLY A 71 18.83 13.21 10.59
CA GLY A 71 18.14 14.02 11.60
C GLY A 71 16.82 14.62 11.11
N LEU A 72 16.16 13.98 10.15
CA LEU A 72 14.94 14.50 9.55
C LEU A 72 13.74 14.29 10.47
N SER A 73 12.82 15.26 10.47
CA SER A 73 11.51 15.11 11.09
C SER A 73 10.66 14.08 10.36
N LEU A 74 9.70 13.48 11.07
CA LEU A 74 8.73 12.52 10.53
C LEU A 74 8.06 13.05 9.25
N ASP A 75 7.67 14.33 9.25
CA ASP A 75 7.00 14.98 8.13
C ASP A 75 7.91 15.10 6.89
N ASP A 76 9.21 15.42 7.05
CA ASP A 76 10.15 15.47 5.92
C ASP A 76 10.41 14.08 5.35
N ALA A 77 10.56 13.08 6.23
CA ALA A 77 10.75 11.69 5.82
C ALA A 77 9.53 11.15 5.05
N LEU A 78 8.31 11.42 5.54
CA LEU A 78 7.06 11.09 4.84
C LEU A 78 6.93 11.84 3.52
N GLY A 79 7.26 13.14 3.49
CA GLY A 79 7.25 13.93 2.26
C GLY A 79 8.19 13.37 1.19
N ARG A 80 9.34 12.79 1.58
CA ARG A 80 10.23 12.08 0.65
C ARG A 80 9.65 10.77 0.15
N VAL A 81 9.02 10.00 1.03
CA VAL A 81 8.30 8.77 0.67
C VAL A 81 7.20 9.09 -0.35
N GLU A 82 6.34 10.08 -0.06
CA GLU A 82 5.27 10.50 -0.96
C GLU A 82 5.79 10.97 -2.32
N LYS A 83 6.88 11.77 -2.34
CA LYS A 83 7.53 12.20 -3.59
C LYS A 83 8.07 11.00 -4.39
N GLY A 84 8.68 10.03 -3.72
CA GLY A 84 9.15 8.79 -4.34
C GLY A 84 8.00 7.97 -4.94
N LEU A 85 6.89 7.90 -4.22
CA LEU A 85 5.68 7.17 -4.61
C LEU A 85 5.01 7.84 -5.83
N LYS A 86 4.80 9.16 -5.79
CA LYS A 86 4.29 9.96 -6.92
C LYS A 86 5.17 9.82 -8.17
N ARG A 87 6.50 9.80 -8.01
CA ARG A 87 7.42 9.59 -9.13
C ARG A 87 7.26 8.20 -9.75
N LYS A 88 7.13 7.15 -8.94
CA LYS A 88 6.95 5.77 -9.43
C LYS A 88 5.59 5.57 -10.10
N LEU A 89 4.53 6.18 -9.56
CA LEU A 89 3.19 6.18 -10.16
C LEU A 89 3.16 6.94 -11.48
N GLY A 90 3.75 8.15 -11.52
CA GLY A 90 3.84 8.96 -12.74
C GLY A 90 4.66 8.31 -13.85
N ALA A 91 5.60 7.42 -13.50
CA ALA A 91 6.35 6.61 -14.45
C ALA A 91 5.56 5.40 -14.99
N GLY A 92 4.31 5.18 -14.54
CA GLY A 92 3.49 4.04 -14.96
C GLY A 92 4.08 2.68 -14.60
N ARG A 93 5.03 2.64 -13.66
CA ARG A 93 5.77 1.42 -13.33
C ARG A 93 5.02 0.55 -12.31
N TRP A 94 4.09 1.16 -11.57
CA TRP A 94 3.34 0.56 -10.48
C TRP A 94 1.83 0.69 -10.72
N ASP A 95 1.13 -0.44 -10.74
CA ASP A 95 -0.33 -0.56 -10.90
C ASP A 95 -1.10 -0.41 -9.56
N PHE A 96 -0.77 0.64 -8.79
CA PHE A 96 -1.49 0.97 -7.57
C PHE A 96 -2.50 2.10 -7.81
N SER A 97 -3.68 1.91 -7.24
CA SER A 97 -4.76 2.89 -7.20
C SER A 97 -4.39 4.05 -6.28
N PRO A 98 -4.89 5.27 -6.52
CA PRO A 98 -4.68 6.39 -5.60
C PRO A 98 -5.15 6.07 -4.17
N ALA A 99 -6.19 5.25 -4.02
CA ALA A 99 -6.67 4.78 -2.72
C ALA A 99 -5.68 3.82 -2.02
N GLU A 100 -5.10 2.86 -2.74
CA GLU A 100 -4.06 1.95 -2.20
C GLU A 100 -2.84 2.77 -1.74
N ILE A 101 -2.45 3.77 -2.53
CA ILE A 101 -1.34 4.67 -2.22
C ILE A 101 -1.60 5.54 -1.00
N ALA A 102 -2.81 6.06 -0.86
CA ALA A 102 -3.22 6.79 0.33
C ALA A 102 -3.19 5.88 1.57
N TRP A 103 -3.65 4.63 1.43
CA TRP A 103 -3.60 3.63 2.50
C TRP A 103 -2.17 3.28 2.90
N VAL A 104 -1.29 3.02 1.94
CA VAL A 104 0.15 2.73 2.18
C VAL A 104 0.82 3.90 2.91
N THR A 105 0.54 5.14 2.47
CA THR A 105 1.09 6.35 3.11
C THR A 105 0.60 6.49 4.55
N LYS A 106 -0.71 6.31 4.79
CA LYS A 106 -1.30 6.30 6.13
C LYS A 106 -0.63 5.22 7.00
N ARG A 107 -0.50 4.00 6.49
CA ARG A 107 0.08 2.88 7.21
C ARG A 107 1.56 3.11 7.55
N THR A 108 2.32 3.68 6.62
CA THR A 108 3.72 4.07 6.83
C THR A 108 3.85 5.08 7.98
N ARG A 109 2.96 6.08 8.02
CA ARG A 109 2.91 7.05 9.12
C ARG A 109 2.59 6.40 10.46
N GLU A 110 1.65 5.46 10.50
CA GLU A 110 1.33 4.71 11.73
C GLU A 110 2.53 3.91 12.24
N LEU A 111 3.23 3.19 11.34
CA LEU A 111 4.43 2.41 11.69
C LEU A 111 5.55 3.31 12.24
N LEU A 112 5.78 4.46 11.60
CA LEU A 112 6.78 5.41 12.07
C LEU A 112 6.39 6.05 13.41
N SER A 113 5.12 6.41 13.58
CA SER A 113 4.62 6.98 14.84
C SER A 113 4.73 5.97 15.98
N ALA A 114 4.41 4.71 15.72
CA ALA A 114 4.59 3.61 16.67
C ALA A 114 6.07 3.42 17.04
N ALA A 115 6.97 3.43 16.06
CA ALA A 115 8.42 3.33 16.30
C ALA A 115 8.96 4.49 17.15
N THR A 116 8.46 5.71 16.96
CA THR A 116 8.82 6.86 17.82
C THR A 116 8.22 6.76 19.22
N SER A 117 7.10 6.05 19.38
CA SER A 117 6.43 5.88 20.68
C SER A 117 7.04 4.74 21.51
N ASP A 118 7.61 3.72 20.85
CA ASP A 118 8.25 2.56 21.49
C ASP A 118 9.55 2.92 22.24
N GLY A 119 10.18 4.06 21.91
CA GLY A 119 11.34 4.60 22.62
C GLY A 119 11.04 5.23 24.00
N GLY A 120 9.76 5.33 24.41
CA GLY A 120 9.33 6.05 25.61
C GLY A 120 8.98 5.20 26.83
N HIS A 121 8.96 3.86 26.73
CA HIS A 121 8.56 3.00 27.86
C HIS A 121 9.57 1.87 28.12
N ARG A 122 10.82 2.26 28.39
CA ARG A 122 11.73 1.46 29.23
C ARG A 122 12.22 2.36 30.37
N GLY A 123 11.27 2.75 31.22
CA GLY A 123 11.58 3.29 32.54
C GLY A 123 12.01 2.14 33.44
N CYS A 124 13.15 2.31 34.12
CA CYS A 124 13.61 1.47 35.22
C CYS A 124 12.61 1.44 36.38
#